data_AF-A0A9Y2MV39-F1
#
_entry.id   AF-A0A9Y2MV39-F1
#
_cell.length_a   1.000
_cell.length_b   1.000
_cell.length_c   1.000
_cell.angle_alpha   90.00
_cell.angle_beta   90.00
_cell.angle_gamma   90.00
#
_symmetry.space_group_name_H-M   'P 1'
#
loop_
_entity.id
_entity.type
_entity.pdbx_description
1 polymer ?
#
loop_
_entity_poly.entity_id
_entity_poly.type
_entity_poly.pdbx_seq_one_letter_code
_entity_poly.pdbx_strand_id
1 'polypeptide(L)'
;MTQSIEAPAKEFCVDWEMEGTDGGRVNVTLSGQVSLLDGNRFYKVDGVLYIAEGAEYCRQVGNPRLYVRRNGVEASGRHWGWEAISSRKTANRLCTMDGYFVRTGYWAPSDRSIQLSIVAEQGITRRKSYSTTATVRLVD
;
A
#
# COMPACT_ATOMS: atom_id res chain seq x y z
N MET A 1 20.16 25.98 5.69
CA MET A 1 19.02 25.17 5.22
C MET A 1 19.58 24.06 4.37
N THR A 2 19.65 22.83 4.88
CA THR A 2 20.12 21.68 4.11
C THR A 2 18.94 21.23 3.25
N GLN A 3 18.98 21.51 1.95
CA GLN A 3 18.00 20.93 1.02
C GLN A 3 18.21 19.42 1.04
N SER A 4 17.22 18.68 1.56
CA SER A 4 17.19 17.23 1.44
C SER A 4 17.23 16.87 -0.03
N ILE A 5 18.30 16.24 -0.48
CA ILE A 5 18.41 15.73 -1.85
C ILE A 5 17.47 14.51 -1.90
N GLU A 6 16.27 14.71 -2.44
CA GLU A 6 15.37 13.60 -2.73
C GLU A 6 15.91 12.84 -3.94
N ALA A 7 16.05 11.53 -3.81
CA ALA A 7 16.32 10.67 -4.97
C ALA A 7 15.11 10.73 -5.92
N PRO A 8 15.30 10.47 -7.23
CA PRO A 8 14.20 10.44 -8.19
C PRO A 8 13.08 9.52 -7.70
N ALA A 9 11.86 10.06 -7.64
CA ALA A 9 10.69 9.29 -7.27
C ALA A 9 10.39 8.22 -8.33
N LYS A 10 10.01 7.02 -7.89
CA LYS A 10 9.60 5.90 -8.74
C LYS A 10 8.13 5.62 -8.56
N GLU A 11 7.41 5.50 -9.67
CA GLU A 11 5.95 5.34 -9.65
C GLU A 11 5.53 3.88 -9.44
N PHE A 12 4.32 3.69 -8.93
CA PHE A 12 3.65 2.40 -8.86
C PHE A 12 2.16 2.54 -9.18
N CYS A 13 1.59 1.47 -9.72
CA CYS A 13 0.16 1.30 -9.88
C CYS A 13 -0.20 -0.17 -9.54
N VAL A 14 -1.29 -0.36 -8.81
CA VAL A 14 -1.88 -1.67 -8.51
C VAL A 14 -3.37 -1.55 -8.75
N ASP A 15 -3.86 -2.32 -9.71
CA ASP A 15 -5.28 -2.54 -9.92
C ASP A 15 -5.68 -3.86 -9.27
N TRP A 16 -6.82 -3.87 -8.60
CA TRP A 16 -7.33 -5.06 -7.93
C TRP A 16 -8.85 -5.13 -7.96
N GLU A 17 -9.37 -6.25 -8.46
CA GLU A 17 -10.78 -6.62 -8.33
C GLU A 17 -10.99 -7.33 -6.98
N MET A 18 -11.82 -6.72 -6.14
CA MET A 18 -12.28 -7.29 -4.88
C MET A 18 -13.61 -7.99 -5.11
N GLU A 19 -13.64 -9.30 -4.88
CA GLU A 19 -14.87 -10.09 -4.90
C GLU A 19 -15.60 -10.04 -3.56
N GLY A 20 -16.89 -9.74 -3.61
CA GLY A 20 -17.80 -9.72 -2.48
C GLY A 20 -18.62 -10.99 -2.36
N THR A 21 -19.38 -11.08 -1.26
CA THR A 21 -20.47 -12.05 -1.16
C THR A 21 -21.53 -11.78 -2.22
N ASP A 22 -22.19 -12.84 -2.71
CA ASP A 22 -23.31 -12.77 -3.66
C ASP A 22 -22.97 -12.21 -5.06
N GLY A 23 -21.70 -12.30 -5.46
CA GLY A 23 -21.27 -11.91 -6.81
C GLY A 23 -21.01 -10.42 -7.01
N GLY A 24 -21.10 -9.61 -5.96
CA GLY A 24 -20.69 -8.20 -5.98
C GLY A 24 -19.19 -8.05 -6.25
N ARG A 25 -18.80 -6.98 -6.95
CA ARG A 25 -17.40 -6.69 -7.30
C ARG A 25 -17.08 -5.22 -7.14
N VAL A 26 -15.85 -4.93 -6.74
CA VAL A 26 -15.32 -3.57 -6.66
C VAL A 26 -13.91 -3.53 -7.23
N ASN A 27 -13.68 -2.68 -8.22
CA ASN A 27 -12.35 -2.44 -8.77
C ASN A 27 -11.71 -1.28 -8.01
N VAL A 28 -10.51 -1.53 -7.49
CA VAL A 28 -9.73 -0.57 -6.71
C VAL A 28 -8.41 -0.33 -7.41
N THR A 29 -8.04 0.95 -7.52
CA THR A 29 -6.74 1.34 -8.04
C THR A 29 -5.96 2.05 -6.93
N LEU A 30 -4.73 1.59 -6.74
CA LEU A 30 -3.73 2.21 -5.89
C LEU A 30 -2.63 2.75 -6.80
N SER A 31 -2.40 4.05 -6.78
CA SER A 31 -1.33 4.68 -7.55
C SER A 31 -0.54 5.66 -6.69
N GLY A 32 0.73 5.88 -7.02
CA GLY A 32 1.57 6.79 -6.27
C GLY A 32 3.03 6.69 -6.64
N GLN A 33 3.86 7.25 -5.76
CA GLN A 33 5.29 7.32 -5.93
C GLN A 33 6.04 6.92 -4.65
N VAL A 34 7.25 6.42 -4.83
CA VAL A 34 8.19 6.08 -3.75
C VAL A 34 9.52 6.78 -4.00
N SER A 35 10.05 7.46 -3.00
CA SER A 35 11.35 8.12 -3.06
C SER A 35 12.20 7.80 -1.83
N LEU A 36 13.52 7.99 -1.96
CA LEU A 36 14.46 7.97 -0.85
C LEU A 36 14.77 9.39 -0.41
N LEU A 37 14.87 9.58 0.90
CA LEU A 37 15.13 10.85 1.56
C LEU A 37 16.41 10.77 2.39
N ASP A 38 16.98 11.94 2.66
CA ASP A 38 18.02 12.14 3.68
C ASP A 38 19.23 11.20 3.51
N GLY A 39 19.76 11.16 2.28
CA GLY A 39 20.91 10.32 1.94
C GLY A 39 20.60 8.81 2.02
N ASN A 40 19.40 8.40 1.59
CA ASN A 40 18.92 7.01 1.62
C ASN A 40 18.71 6.44 3.02
N ARG A 41 18.40 7.28 4.02
CA ARG A 41 18.07 6.83 5.38
C ARG A 41 16.59 6.57 5.60
N PHE A 42 15.74 7.19 4.79
CA PHE A 42 14.29 7.03 4.85
C PHE A 42 13.72 6.81 3.46
N TYR A 43 12.59 6.12 3.41
CA TYR A 43 11.73 6.09 2.24
C TYR A 43 10.47 6.90 2.51
N LYS A 44 9.92 7.50 1.45
CA LYS A 44 8.60 8.12 1.44
C LYS A 44 7.74 7.40 0.41
N VAL A 45 6.52 7.07 0.78
CA VAL A 45 5.46 6.64 -0.13
C VAL A 45 4.36 7.68 -0.05
N ASP A 46 3.95 8.22 -1.19
CA ASP A 46 2.77 9.05 -1.31
C ASP A 46 1.92 8.59 -2.50
N GLY A 47 0.61 8.70 -2.35
CA GLY A 47 -0.30 8.22 -3.38
C GLY A 47 -1.76 8.34 -3.02
N VAL A 48 -2.57 7.74 -3.87
CA VAL A 48 -4.02 7.70 -3.78
C VAL A 48 -4.52 6.28 -3.98
N LEU A 49 -5.48 5.90 -3.14
CA LEU A 49 -6.31 4.73 -3.32
C LEU A 49 -7.70 5.21 -3.73
N TYR A 50 -8.21 4.80 -4.88
CA TYR A 50 -9.56 5.15 -5.33
C TYR A 50 -10.31 3.92 -5.86
N ILE A 51 -11.63 4.01 -5.82
CA ILE A 51 -12.51 2.99 -6.43
C ILE A 51 -12.69 3.31 -7.91
N ALA A 52 -12.18 2.46 -8.79
CA ALA A 52 -12.33 2.59 -10.23
C ALA A 52 -13.73 2.18 -10.69
N GLU A 53 -14.33 1.15 -10.07
CA GLU A 53 -15.67 0.66 -10.41
C GLU A 53 -16.33 -0.06 -9.23
N GLY A 54 -17.67 -0.07 -9.20
CA GLY A 54 -18.48 -0.79 -8.21
C GLY A 54 -18.96 0.08 -7.05
N ALA A 55 -20.03 -0.36 -6.38
CA ALA A 55 -20.66 0.40 -5.30
C ALA A 55 -21.05 -0.41 -4.07
N GLU A 56 -20.42 -1.57 -3.91
CA GLU A 56 -20.65 -2.47 -2.79
C GLU A 56 -20.23 -1.84 -1.44
N TYR A 57 -20.79 -2.38 -0.38
CA TYR A 57 -20.48 -1.98 0.98
C TYR A 57 -19.25 -2.74 1.48
N CYS A 58 -18.44 -2.11 2.34
CA CYS A 58 -17.28 -2.76 2.98
C CYS A 58 -17.64 -4.06 3.73
N ARG A 59 -18.90 -4.21 4.15
CA ARG A 59 -19.39 -5.44 4.79
C ARG A 59 -19.45 -6.64 3.81
N GLN A 60 -19.60 -6.40 2.51
CA GLN A 60 -19.71 -7.44 1.48
C GLN A 60 -18.36 -7.82 0.89
N VAL A 61 -17.50 -6.82 0.60
CA VAL A 61 -16.21 -7.03 -0.09
C VAL A 61 -14.99 -6.90 0.83
N GLY A 62 -15.18 -6.47 2.08
CA GLY A 62 -14.10 -6.12 3.02
C GLY A 62 -13.69 -4.65 2.91
N ASN A 63 -13.01 -4.15 3.95
CA ASN A 63 -12.47 -2.80 3.94
C ASN A 63 -11.06 -2.81 3.31
N PRO A 64 -10.83 -2.14 2.17
CA PRO A 64 -9.51 -2.06 1.57
C PRO A 64 -8.57 -1.25 2.46
N ARG A 65 -7.41 -1.83 2.75
CA ARG A 65 -6.33 -1.21 3.52
C ARG A 65 -5.03 -1.33 2.76
N LEU A 66 -4.26 -0.25 2.77
CA LEU A 66 -2.97 -0.25 2.14
C LEU A 66 -1.91 -0.76 3.11
N TYR A 67 -1.10 -1.68 2.63
CA TYR A 67 0.05 -2.21 3.35
C TYR A 67 1.35 -1.99 2.57
N VAL A 68 2.41 -1.68 3.32
CA VAL A 68 3.77 -1.56 2.82
C VAL A 68 4.67 -2.56 3.54
N ARG A 69 5.65 -3.07 2.84
CA ARG A 69 6.72 -3.89 3.41
C ARG A 69 8.04 -3.50 2.75
N ARG A 70 9.10 -3.49 3.54
CA ARG A 70 10.47 -3.38 3.02
C ARG A 70 10.95 -4.74 2.56
N ASN A 71 11.52 -4.80 1.37
CA ASN A 71 12.13 -6.00 0.83
C ASN A 71 13.65 -5.85 0.92
N GLY A 72 14.13 -6.09 2.12
CA GLY A 72 15.51 -6.35 2.47
C GLY A 72 15.57 -7.61 3.32
N VAL A 73 16.75 -8.22 3.36
CA VAL A 73 17.06 -9.31 4.27
C VAL A 73 17.91 -8.69 5.37
N GLU A 74 17.47 -8.78 6.63
CA GLU A 74 18.37 -8.50 7.75
C GLU A 74 19.55 -9.47 7.70
N ALA A 75 20.70 -9.12 8.29
CA ALA A 75 21.80 -10.08 8.46
C ALA A 75 21.35 -11.37 9.18
N SER A 76 20.26 -11.30 9.94
CA SER A 76 19.58 -12.41 10.63
C SER A 76 18.78 -13.35 9.71
N GLY A 77 18.60 -13.00 8.43
CA GLY A 77 17.69 -13.70 7.50
C GLY A 77 16.22 -13.34 7.67
N ARG A 78 15.88 -12.46 8.63
CA ARG A 78 14.50 -12.05 8.89
C ARG A 78 14.01 -11.08 7.83
N HIS A 79 12.75 -11.26 7.42
CA HIS A 79 12.04 -10.32 6.58
C HIS A 79 11.24 -9.31 7.41
N TRP A 80 11.14 -8.09 6.89
CA TRP A 80 10.24 -7.09 7.44
C TRP A 80 8.78 -7.53 7.33
N GLY A 81 7.99 -7.23 8.36
CA GLY A 81 6.55 -7.45 8.34
C GLY A 81 5.82 -6.46 7.43
N TRP A 82 4.57 -6.78 7.13
CA TRP A 82 3.65 -5.84 6.47
C TRP A 82 3.11 -4.82 7.48
N GLU A 83 3.20 -3.53 7.14
CA GLU A 83 2.70 -2.41 7.93
C GLU A 83 1.53 -1.73 7.21
N ALA A 84 0.43 -1.49 7.93
CA ALA A 84 -0.70 -0.73 7.38
C ALA A 84 -0.36 0.77 7.31
N ILE A 85 -0.60 1.40 6.16
CA ILE A 85 -0.29 2.83 5.92
C ILE A 85 -1.51 3.67 5.51
N SER A 86 -2.65 3.05 5.21
CA SER A 86 -3.91 3.76 5.04
C SER A 86 -4.54 4.17 6.38
N SER A 87 -5.40 5.19 6.36
CA SER A 87 -6.14 5.62 7.55
C SER A 87 -7.02 4.49 8.12
N ARG A 88 -7.26 4.50 9.44
CA ARG A 88 -8.05 3.46 10.14
C ARG A 88 -9.55 3.52 9.86
N LYS A 89 -10.06 4.57 9.21
CA LYS A 89 -11.51 4.75 9.05
C LYS A 89 -12.05 3.77 8.02
N THR A 90 -13.04 2.98 8.42
CA THR A 90 -13.80 2.11 7.53
C THR A 90 -14.81 2.95 6.75
N ALA A 91 -14.77 2.90 5.42
CA ALA A 91 -15.82 3.48 4.61
C ALA A 91 -17.09 2.62 4.74
N ASN A 92 -18.28 3.22 4.86
CA ASN A 92 -19.52 2.42 4.87
C ASN A 92 -19.88 1.95 3.46
N ARG A 93 -19.73 2.81 2.46
CA ARG A 93 -19.90 2.51 1.04
C ARG A 93 -18.60 2.83 0.29
N LEU A 94 -18.15 1.94 -0.59
CA LEU A 94 -16.84 2.09 -1.23
C LEU A 94 -16.83 3.08 -2.39
N CYS A 95 -17.94 3.26 -3.12
CA CYS A 95 -18.03 4.11 -4.33
C CYS A 95 -17.69 5.61 -4.16
N THR A 96 -17.31 6.06 -2.97
CA THR A 96 -16.90 7.44 -2.68
C THR A 96 -15.54 7.53 -2.02
N MET A 97 -14.77 6.43 -2.02
CA MET A 97 -13.51 6.37 -1.29
C MET A 97 -12.34 6.77 -2.19
N ASP A 98 -11.94 8.03 -2.06
CA ASP A 98 -10.62 8.52 -2.48
C ASP A 98 -9.79 8.77 -1.23
N GLY A 99 -8.77 7.95 -1.03
CA GLY A 99 -7.89 7.97 0.12
C GLY A 99 -6.48 8.40 -0.26
N TYR A 100 -6.13 9.66 0.00
CA TYR A 100 -4.74 10.07 -0.01
C TYR A 100 -4.01 9.46 1.18
N PHE A 101 -2.78 9.01 0.96
CA PHE A 101 -1.92 8.52 2.02
C PHE A 101 -0.50 9.01 1.79
N VAL A 102 0.20 9.26 2.89
CA VAL A 102 1.63 9.54 2.92
C VAL A 102 2.22 8.77 4.08
N ARG A 103 3.31 8.04 3.81
CA ARG A 103 4.08 7.32 4.82
C ARG A 103 5.56 7.59 4.61
N THR A 104 6.22 8.01 5.67
CA THR A 104 7.67 7.94 5.78
C THR A 104 8.06 6.78 6.69
N GLY A 105 9.10 6.04 6.31
CA GLY A 105 9.66 4.97 7.12
C GLY A 105 11.18 4.88 6.97
N TYR A 106 11.81 4.13 7.86
CA TYR A 106 13.26 3.90 7.83
C TYR A 106 13.66 3.02 6.63
N TRP A 107 14.78 3.34 5.98
CA TRP A 107 15.39 2.55 4.92
C TRP A 107 16.73 1.98 5.40
N ALA A 108 16.84 0.64 5.44
CA ALA A 108 18.06 -0.03 5.84
C ALA A 108 19.03 -0.17 4.66
N PRO A 109 20.36 -0.20 4.89
CA PRO A 109 21.33 -0.46 3.83
C PRO A 109 21.15 -1.79 3.09
N SER A 110 20.50 -2.78 3.71
CA SER A 110 20.17 -4.06 3.08
C SER A 110 18.85 -4.07 2.33
N ASP A 111 18.03 -3.01 2.43
CA ASP A 111 16.79 -2.89 1.68
C ASP A 111 17.10 -2.63 0.20
N ARG A 112 16.30 -3.21 -0.70
CA ARG A 112 16.46 -3.08 -2.16
C ARG A 112 15.20 -2.56 -2.82
N SER A 113 14.04 -3.01 -2.34
CA SER A 113 12.75 -2.55 -2.85
C SER A 113 11.73 -2.32 -1.74
N ILE A 114 10.71 -1.54 -2.08
CA ILE A 114 9.46 -1.46 -1.33
C ILE A 114 8.44 -2.38 -1.99
N GLN A 115 7.65 -3.07 -1.18
CA GLN A 115 6.52 -3.89 -1.59
C GLN A 115 5.23 -3.24 -1.09
N LEU A 116 4.25 -3.13 -1.97
CA LEU A 116 2.95 -2.49 -1.70
C LEU A 116 1.83 -3.45 -2.10
N SER A 117 0.79 -3.54 -1.27
CA SER A 117 -0.38 -4.36 -1.54
C SER A 117 -1.62 -3.76 -0.89
N ILE A 118 -2.75 -3.92 -1.58
CA ILE A 118 -4.07 -3.64 -1.03
C ILE A 118 -4.55 -4.91 -0.33
N VAL A 119 -5.07 -4.75 0.88
CA VAL A 119 -5.58 -5.83 1.71
C VAL A 119 -7.04 -5.58 2.01
N ALA A 120 -7.92 -6.51 1.64
CA ALA A 120 -9.30 -6.45 2.11
C ALA A 120 -9.41 -7.17 3.45
N GLU A 121 -9.77 -6.43 4.49
CA GLU A 121 -10.04 -6.99 5.81
C GLU A 121 -11.56 -7.19 5.98
N GLN A 122 -11.98 -8.45 6.04
CA GLN A 122 -13.37 -8.80 6.33
C GLN A 122 -13.59 -8.89 7.85
N GLY A 123 -14.55 -8.12 8.35
CA GLY A 123 -14.96 -8.12 9.76
C GLY A 123 -15.48 -9.50 10.18
N ILE A 124 -15.38 -9.79 11.48
CA ILE A 124 -15.71 -11.07 12.15
C ILE A 124 -14.69 -12.20 11.89
N THR A 125 -14.29 -12.50 10.66
CA THR A 125 -13.41 -13.65 10.38
C THR A 125 -11.91 -13.33 10.40
N ARG A 126 -11.52 -12.04 10.43
CA ARG A 126 -10.13 -11.56 10.26
C ARG A 126 -9.44 -12.11 8.99
N ARG A 127 -10.21 -12.65 8.04
CA ARG A 127 -9.66 -13.15 6.79
C ARG A 127 -9.15 -11.96 5.99
N LYS A 128 -7.91 -12.05 5.55
CA LYS A 128 -7.23 -11.05 4.72
C LYS A 128 -7.07 -11.63 3.33
N SER A 129 -7.59 -10.94 2.33
CA SER A 129 -7.19 -11.15 0.94
C SER A 129 -6.23 -10.03 0.55
N TYR A 130 -5.24 -10.39 -0.26
CA TYR A 130 -4.20 -9.49 -0.71
C TYR A 130 -4.30 -9.35 -2.22
N SER A 131 -4.13 -8.13 -2.72
CA SER A 131 -3.85 -7.89 -4.13
C SER A 131 -2.52 -8.52 -4.53
N THR A 132 -2.21 -8.51 -5.83
CA THR A 132 -0.83 -8.63 -6.28
C THR A 132 0.04 -7.56 -5.63
N THR A 133 1.30 -7.91 -5.36
CA THR A 133 2.25 -7.00 -4.72
C THR A 133 2.99 -6.19 -5.78
N ALA A 134 2.84 -4.87 -5.77
CA ALA A 134 3.74 -3.98 -6.50
C ALA A 134 5.10 -3.94 -5.80
N THR A 135 6.17 -4.17 -6.55
CA THR A 135 7.54 -4.11 -6.04
C THR A 135 8.29 -2.97 -6.72
N VAL A 136 8.65 -1.95 -5.95
CA VAL A 136 9.39 -0.77 -6.44
C VAL A 136 10.83 -0.87 -5.98
N ARG A 137 11.76 -1.17 -6.90
CA ARG A 137 13.20 -1.18 -6.61
C ARG A 137 13.72 0.24 -6.52
N LEU A 138 14.25 0.65 -5.38
CA LEU A 138 14.76 2.01 -5.16
C LEU A 138 16.28 2.11 -5.35
N VAL A 139 16.96 0.97 -5.32
CA VAL A 139 18.39 0.83 -5.54
C VAL A 139 18.56 -0.31 -6.56
N ASP A 140 19.48 -0.15 -7.51
CA ASP A 140 19.77 -1.17 -8.53
C ASP A 140 20.67 -2.29 -7.99
#